data_AF-A0A074Y0W9-F1
#
_entry.id   AF-A0A074Y0W9-F1
#
_cell.length_a   1.000
_cell.length_b   1.000
_cell.length_c   1.000
_cell.angle_alpha   90.00
_cell.angle_beta   90.00
_cell.angle_gamma   90.00
#
_symmetry.space_group_name_H-M   'P 1'
#
loop_
_entity.id
_entity.type
_entity.pdbx_description
1 polymer ?
#
loop_
_entity_poly.entity_id
_entity_poly.type
_entity_poly.pdbx_seq_one_letter_code
_entity_poly.pdbx_strand_id
1 'polypeptide(L)'
;MVPQKGHAQQTALAPSAPAAPGVHDTLRSNQSLNTPHNASPAFSAVASSHPLEARLSNWRSTQDSLKMTMLRREFGVGEPVRRGMEVKICQEGEWRPAVLGYKGEGVHEQILSGRDASVDWEDVFNGNETQNAPDFHSEMENKLKMNW
;
A
#
# COMPACT_ATOMS: atom_id res chain seq x y z
N MET A 1 -30.84 31.90 38.02
CA MET A 1 -31.07 31.05 36.82
C MET A 1 -30.59 31.85 35.62
N VAL A 2 -29.57 31.39 34.89
CA VAL A 2 -29.05 32.09 33.69
C VAL A 2 -29.59 31.38 32.45
N PRO A 3 -30.14 32.09 31.45
CA PRO A 3 -30.69 31.47 30.25
C PRO A 3 -29.56 30.92 29.36
N GLN A 4 -29.81 29.76 28.75
CA GLN A 4 -28.87 29.08 27.87
C GLN A 4 -28.70 29.87 26.56
N LYS A 5 -27.45 30.05 26.09
CA LYS A 5 -27.17 30.79 24.84
C LYS A 5 -27.76 30.04 23.64
N GLY A 6 -28.64 30.71 22.90
CA GLY A 6 -29.22 30.22 21.66
C GLY A 6 -28.23 30.35 20.50
N HIS A 7 -27.47 29.30 20.24
CA HIS A 7 -26.75 29.14 18.98
C HIS A 7 -27.18 27.83 18.32
N ALA A 8 -27.33 27.86 16.99
CA ALA A 8 -27.80 26.73 16.20
C ALA A 8 -26.91 25.51 16.42
N GLN A 9 -27.50 24.39 16.88
CA GLN A 9 -26.76 23.14 17.09
C GLN A 9 -26.66 22.29 15.83
N GLN A 10 -27.37 22.64 14.76
CA GLN A 10 -27.34 21.93 13.48
C GLN A 10 -27.52 22.92 12.33
N THR A 11 -26.70 22.75 11.30
CA THR A 11 -26.81 23.46 10.03
C THR A 11 -27.35 22.46 9.01
N ALA A 12 -28.55 22.69 8.48
CA ALA A 12 -29.09 21.86 7.41
C ALA A 12 -28.23 22.03 6.15
N LEU A 13 -27.73 20.93 5.58
CA LEU A 13 -26.91 20.93 4.37
C LEU A 13 -27.81 21.09 3.14
N ALA A 14 -27.61 22.18 2.40
CA ALA A 14 -28.16 22.32 1.06
C ALA A 14 -27.33 21.48 0.06
N PRO A 15 -27.95 20.75 -0.88
CA PRO A 15 -27.22 20.12 -1.96
C PRO A 15 -26.52 21.18 -2.83
N SER A 16 -25.33 20.87 -3.31
CA SER A 16 -24.57 21.70 -4.26
C SER A 16 -25.42 22.03 -5.49
N ALA A 17 -25.17 23.19 -6.11
CA ALA A 17 -25.92 23.63 -7.28
C ALA A 17 -25.83 22.61 -8.44
N PRO A 18 -26.94 22.27 -9.12
CA PRO A 18 -26.99 21.24 -10.18
C PRO A 18 -26.06 21.50 -11.37
N ALA A 19 -25.65 22.75 -11.60
CA ALA A 19 -24.90 23.16 -12.79
C ALA A 19 -23.38 22.97 -12.69
N ALA A 20 -22.87 22.64 -11.51
CA ALA A 20 -21.46 22.30 -11.30
C ALA A 20 -21.41 21.08 -10.39
N PRO A 21 -21.34 19.84 -10.95
CA PRO A 21 -21.01 18.64 -10.19
C PRO A 21 -19.61 18.83 -9.60
N GLY A 22 -19.55 19.50 -8.46
CA GLY A 22 -18.32 19.87 -7.78
C GLY A 22 -17.58 18.61 -7.38
N VAL A 23 -16.30 18.58 -7.66
CA VAL A 23 -15.35 17.55 -7.24
C VAL A 23 -15.69 17.09 -5.83
N HIS A 24 -15.93 15.78 -5.71
CA HIS A 24 -16.37 15.14 -4.48
C HIS A 24 -15.37 15.44 -3.34
N ASP A 25 -15.80 16.17 -2.32
CA ASP A 25 -15.00 16.48 -1.13
C ASP A 25 -14.79 15.20 -0.32
N THR A 26 -13.63 14.56 -0.52
CA THR A 26 -13.27 13.30 0.11
C THR A 26 -13.11 13.40 1.62
N LEU A 27 -12.82 14.60 2.17
CA LEU A 27 -12.74 14.77 3.63
C LEU A 27 -14.14 14.84 4.24
N ARG A 28 -15.12 15.41 3.54
CA ARG A 28 -16.52 15.43 3.99
C ARG A 28 -17.24 14.10 3.81
N SER A 29 -16.97 13.36 2.73
CA SER A 29 -17.61 12.07 2.50
C SER A 29 -17.13 10.97 3.46
N ASN A 30 -15.88 11.05 3.93
CA ASN A 30 -15.29 10.04 4.79
C ASN A 30 -15.60 10.26 6.29
N GLN A 31 -16.41 11.26 6.66
CA GLN A 31 -16.86 11.41 8.07
C GLN A 31 -17.72 10.23 8.54
N SER A 32 -18.27 9.41 7.64
CA SER A 32 -18.97 8.16 7.98
C SER A 32 -18.03 6.98 8.30
N LEU A 33 -16.71 7.10 8.08
CA LEU A 33 -15.76 6.04 8.48
C LEU A 33 -15.46 6.04 10.00
N ASN A 34 -15.77 7.13 10.71
CA ASN A 34 -15.59 7.21 12.16
C ASN A 34 -16.81 6.72 12.95
N THR A 35 -17.91 6.34 12.30
CA THR A 35 -19.02 5.67 12.98
C THR A 35 -18.74 4.17 13.07
N PRO A 36 -18.70 3.56 14.26
CA PRO A 36 -18.58 2.11 14.36
C PRO A 36 -19.75 1.46 13.59
N HIS A 37 -19.38 0.66 12.61
CA HIS A 37 -20.26 -0.11 11.73
C HIS A 37 -21.25 -0.94 12.56
N ASN A 38 -22.50 -0.50 12.62
CA ASN A 38 -23.60 -1.38 13.05
C ASN A 38 -23.75 -2.48 11.98
N ALA A 39 -23.60 -3.72 12.42
CA ALA A 39 -23.47 -4.93 11.62
C ALA A 39 -24.47 -5.04 10.44
N SER A 40 -23.96 -5.05 9.21
CA SER A 40 -24.55 -5.80 8.10
C SER A 40 -23.70 -7.05 7.83
N PRO A 41 -24.30 -8.26 7.74
CA PRO A 41 -23.58 -9.54 7.87
C PRO A 41 -22.98 -10.06 6.56
N ALA A 42 -22.61 -9.20 5.59
CA ALA A 42 -22.24 -9.65 4.24
C ALA A 42 -20.80 -9.33 3.79
N PHE A 43 -19.96 -8.73 4.64
CA PHE A 43 -18.53 -8.51 4.30
C PHE A 43 -17.63 -8.69 5.52
N SER A 44 -17.65 -9.88 6.12
CA SER A 44 -16.57 -10.33 7.00
C SER A 44 -15.49 -11.05 6.18
N ALA A 45 -14.92 -10.35 5.20
CA ALA A 45 -13.60 -10.73 4.70
C ALA A 45 -12.60 -10.01 5.62
N VAL A 46 -11.88 -10.79 6.42
CA VAL A 46 -10.80 -10.42 7.35
C VAL A 46 -10.22 -9.02 7.08
N ALA A 47 -10.73 -8.00 7.76
CA ALA A 47 -10.15 -6.66 7.77
C ALA A 47 -9.06 -6.61 8.85
N SER A 48 -7.97 -7.35 8.66
CA SER A 48 -6.76 -7.26 9.48
C SER A 48 -5.78 -6.19 8.98
N SER A 49 -6.21 -5.37 8.02
CA SER A 49 -5.42 -4.32 7.36
C SER A 49 -6.09 -2.98 7.63
N HIS A 50 -5.29 -1.99 8.06
CA HIS A 50 -5.78 -0.66 8.39
C HIS A 50 -6.50 -0.04 7.17
N PRO A 51 -7.63 0.69 7.33
CA PRO A 51 -8.41 1.20 6.19
C PRO A 51 -7.63 2.13 5.26
N LEU A 52 -6.50 2.70 5.70
CA LEU A 52 -5.60 3.49 4.86
C LEU A 52 -4.59 2.66 4.06
N GLU A 53 -4.29 1.43 4.45
CA GLU A 53 -3.31 0.58 3.74
C GLU A 53 -3.75 0.33 2.31
N ALA A 54 -5.03 -0.02 2.10
CA ALA A 54 -5.60 -0.20 0.77
C ALA A 54 -5.55 1.10 -0.06
N ARG A 55 -5.69 2.27 0.58
CA ARG A 55 -5.57 3.55 -0.14
C ARG A 55 -4.12 3.84 -0.52
N LEU A 56 -3.18 3.60 0.39
CA LEU A 56 -1.75 3.82 0.15
C LEU A 56 -1.21 2.88 -0.93
N SER A 57 -1.61 1.59 -0.91
CA SER A 57 -1.23 0.63 -1.96
C SER A 57 -1.80 1.03 -3.33
N ASN A 58 -3.07 1.44 -3.39
CA ASN A 58 -3.68 1.93 -4.63
C ASN A 58 -3.00 3.20 -5.14
N TRP A 59 -2.63 4.13 -4.25
CA TRP A 59 -1.91 5.34 -4.63
C TRP A 59 -0.55 5.01 -5.25
N ARG A 60 0.22 4.09 -4.63
CA ARG A 60 1.50 3.60 -5.17
C ARG A 60 1.33 2.98 -6.55
N SER A 61 0.39 2.05 -6.69
CA SER A 61 0.06 1.42 -7.98
C SER A 61 -0.32 2.45 -9.07
N THR A 62 -1.05 3.51 -8.67
CA THR A 62 -1.42 4.60 -9.58
C THR A 62 -0.19 5.42 -10.00
N GLN A 63 0.73 5.71 -9.07
CA GLN A 63 1.99 6.41 -9.38
C GLN A 63 2.85 5.60 -10.36
N ASP A 64 2.99 4.30 -10.14
CA ASP A 64 3.77 3.42 -11.03
C ASP A 64 3.14 3.34 -12.43
N SER A 65 1.82 3.20 -12.50
CA SER A 65 1.08 3.19 -13.76
C SER A 65 1.25 4.50 -14.54
N LEU A 66 1.25 5.62 -13.83
CA LEU A 66 1.48 6.94 -14.41
C LEU A 66 2.91 7.05 -14.96
N LYS A 67 3.93 6.60 -14.20
CA LYS A 67 5.34 6.56 -14.62
C LYS A 67 5.52 5.73 -15.90
N MET A 68 4.97 4.51 -15.95
CA MET A 68 5.03 3.67 -17.15
C MET A 68 4.28 4.28 -18.34
N THR A 69 3.19 5.00 -18.08
CA THR A 69 2.45 5.71 -19.14
C THR A 69 3.25 6.89 -19.70
N MET A 70 3.96 7.63 -18.85
CA MET A 70 4.86 8.71 -19.28
C MET A 70 6.00 8.18 -20.14
N LEU A 71 6.68 7.14 -19.66
CA LEU A 71 7.79 6.52 -20.40
C LEU A 71 7.34 5.96 -21.74
N ARG A 72 6.14 5.35 -21.80
CA ARG A 72 5.53 4.91 -23.06
C ARG A 72 5.34 6.06 -24.05
N ARG A 73 4.91 7.24 -23.58
CA ARG A 73 4.62 8.39 -24.44
C ARG A 73 5.90 9.05 -24.95
N GLU A 74 6.93 9.10 -24.12
CA GLU A 74 8.21 9.76 -24.44
C GLU A 74 9.14 8.86 -25.26
N PHE A 75 9.23 7.58 -24.91
CA PHE A 75 10.22 6.64 -25.46
C PHE A 75 9.61 5.47 -26.23
N GLY A 76 8.28 5.38 -26.29
CA GLY A 76 7.56 4.31 -26.97
C GLY A 76 7.34 3.05 -26.11
N VAL A 77 6.74 2.01 -26.71
CA VAL A 77 6.34 0.79 -25.98
C VAL A 77 7.50 -0.05 -25.46
N GLY A 78 8.70 0.10 -26.04
CA GLY A 78 9.87 -0.68 -25.64
C GLY A 78 10.35 -0.36 -24.22
N GLU A 79 10.18 0.89 -23.77
CA GLU A 79 10.67 1.30 -22.45
C GLU A 79 9.91 0.59 -21.33
N PRO A 80 8.56 0.63 -21.25
CA PRO A 80 7.86 0.00 -20.12
C PRO A 80 8.10 -1.51 -20.04
N VAL A 81 8.28 -2.16 -21.20
CA VAL A 81 8.60 -3.59 -21.27
C VAL A 81 9.99 -3.84 -20.70
N ARG A 82 10.99 -3.08 -21.14
CA ARG A 82 12.35 -3.17 -20.62
C ARG A 82 12.36 -2.94 -19.11
N ARG A 83 11.69 -1.89 -18.63
CA ARG A 83 11.64 -1.56 -17.20
C ARG A 83 10.99 -2.67 -16.38
N GLY A 84 9.89 -3.24 -16.88
CA GLY A 84 9.26 -4.41 -16.25
C GLY A 84 10.17 -5.64 -16.22
N MET A 85 10.95 -5.88 -17.28
CA MET A 85 11.92 -6.98 -17.31
C MET A 85 13.08 -6.75 -16.34
N GLU A 86 13.60 -5.53 -16.22
CA GLU A 86 14.66 -5.17 -15.26
C GLU A 86 14.21 -5.45 -13.81
N VAL A 87 13.02 -4.98 -13.44
CA VAL A 87 12.44 -5.23 -12.10
C VAL A 87 12.26 -6.73 -11.85
N LYS A 88 11.72 -7.46 -12.83
CA LYS A 88 11.52 -8.92 -12.73
C LYS A 88 12.84 -9.67 -12.52
N ILE A 89 13.90 -9.31 -13.26
CA ILE A 89 15.22 -9.96 -13.13
C ILE A 89 15.80 -9.71 -11.73
N CYS A 90 15.65 -8.50 -11.18
CA CYS A 90 16.07 -8.21 -9.81
C CYS A 90 15.30 -9.06 -8.79
N GLN A 91 13.97 -9.11 -8.89
CA GLN A 91 13.13 -9.93 -7.99
C GLN A 91 13.51 -11.42 -8.03
N GLU A 92 13.76 -11.98 -9.22
CA GLU A 92 14.14 -13.38 -9.38
C GLU A 92 15.59 -13.67 -8.94
N GLY A 93 16.48 -12.68 -9.03
CA GLY A 93 17.90 -12.80 -8.71
C GLY A 93 18.25 -12.55 -7.24
N GLU A 94 17.44 -11.79 -6.51
CA GLU A 94 17.74 -11.30 -5.16
C GLU A 94 17.32 -12.28 -4.04
N TRP A 95 17.74 -13.54 -4.13
CA TRP A 95 17.56 -14.46 -2.99
C TRP A 95 18.52 -14.10 -1.84
N ARG A 96 17.97 -13.98 -0.63
CA ARG A 96 18.73 -13.79 0.61
C ARG A 96 18.19 -14.75 1.69
N PRO A 97 19.07 -15.42 2.45
CA PRO A 97 18.63 -16.30 3.52
C PRO A 97 18.04 -15.50 4.68
N ALA A 98 17.00 -16.01 5.35
CA ALA A 98 16.31 -15.26 6.40
C ALA A 98 17.19 -15.05 7.64
N VAL A 99 18.25 -15.85 7.81
CA VAL A 99 19.28 -15.64 8.84
C VAL A 99 19.95 -14.26 8.73
N LEU A 100 19.96 -13.66 7.54
CA LEU A 100 20.49 -12.31 7.32
C LEU A 100 19.52 -11.20 7.76
N GLY A 101 18.37 -11.57 8.34
CA GLY A 101 17.44 -10.66 9.01
C GLY A 101 16.51 -9.86 8.10
N TYR A 102 16.73 -9.85 6.79
CA TYR A 102 15.96 -9.02 5.87
C TYR A 102 15.02 -9.85 4.99
N LYS A 103 13.72 -9.54 5.05
CA LYS A 103 12.64 -10.14 4.24
C LYS A 103 11.90 -9.13 3.35
N GLY A 104 12.50 -7.98 3.08
CA GLY A 104 11.94 -6.95 2.19
C GLY A 104 12.45 -7.04 0.75
N GLU A 105 12.02 -6.07 -0.07
CA GLU A 105 12.49 -5.86 -1.44
C GLU A 105 14.00 -5.63 -1.48
N GLY A 106 14.69 -6.22 -2.46
CA GLY A 106 16.12 -6.00 -2.57
C GLY A 106 16.49 -4.56 -2.97
N VAL A 107 17.72 -4.15 -2.67
CA VAL A 107 18.18 -2.77 -2.94
C VAL A 107 18.13 -2.47 -4.44
N HIS A 108 18.38 -3.46 -5.30
CA HIS A 108 18.31 -3.26 -6.74
C HIS A 108 16.88 -2.99 -7.20
N GLU A 109 15.92 -3.75 -6.69
CA GLU A 109 14.50 -3.50 -6.91
C GLU A 109 14.09 -2.09 -6.42
N GLN A 110 14.53 -1.69 -5.22
CA GLN A 110 14.23 -0.36 -4.66
C GLN A 110 14.79 0.80 -5.50
N ILE A 111 15.99 0.65 -6.07
CA ILE A 111 16.55 1.64 -7.00
C ILE A 111 15.72 1.73 -8.28
N LEU A 112 15.23 0.60 -8.78
CA LEU A 112 14.40 0.57 -9.99
C LEU A 112 12.97 1.09 -9.74
N SER A 113 12.41 0.90 -8.56
CA SER A 113 11.14 1.54 -8.17
C SER A 113 11.33 3.03 -7.85
N GLY A 114 12.53 3.46 -7.45
CA GLY A 114 12.84 4.82 -7.01
C GLY A 114 12.47 5.05 -5.54
N ARG A 115 12.53 3.97 -4.75
CA ARG A 115 12.13 3.90 -3.35
C ARG A 115 13.32 3.75 -2.39
N ASP A 116 14.54 3.71 -2.92
CA ASP A 116 15.81 3.56 -2.21
C ASP A 116 16.06 4.62 -1.12
N ALA A 117 15.47 5.81 -1.27
CA ALA A 117 15.60 6.91 -0.30
C ALA A 117 14.45 6.98 0.73
N SER A 118 13.53 6.02 0.74
CA SER A 118 12.38 5.99 1.66
C SER A 118 12.43 4.78 2.58
N VAL A 119 11.87 4.94 3.79
CA VAL A 119 11.81 3.90 4.81
C VAL A 119 10.38 3.85 5.33
N ASP A 120 9.75 2.69 5.24
CA ASP A 120 8.44 2.41 5.83
C ASP A 120 8.60 1.61 7.14
N TRP A 121 7.50 1.51 7.89
CA TRP A 121 7.44 0.72 9.12
C TRP A 121 7.85 -0.75 8.90
N GLU A 122 7.41 -1.34 7.79
CA GLU A 122 7.68 -2.74 7.44
C GLU A 122 9.16 -3.01 7.17
N ASP A 123 9.94 -1.99 6.78
CA ASP A 123 11.38 -2.13 6.57
C ASP A 123 12.15 -2.32 7.90
N VAL A 124 11.64 -1.70 8.97
CA VAL A 124 12.24 -1.74 10.31
C VAL A 124 11.67 -2.90 11.13
N PHE A 125 10.36 -3.12 11.04
CA PHE A 125 9.63 -4.11 11.81
C PHE A 125 9.00 -5.14 10.87
N ASN A 126 9.69 -6.26 10.73
CA ASN A 126 9.39 -7.30 9.74
C ASN A 126 8.46 -8.40 10.31
N GLY A 127 8.01 -8.27 11.57
CA GLY A 127 7.10 -9.24 12.21
C GLY A 127 7.76 -10.59 12.56
N ASN A 128 9.08 -10.68 12.40
CA ASN A 128 9.89 -11.85 12.72
C ASN A 128 10.68 -11.69 14.02
N GLU A 129 10.45 -10.62 14.79
CA GLU A 129 11.23 -10.28 15.98
C GLU A 129 11.12 -11.36 17.08
N THR A 130 10.01 -12.10 17.09
CA THR A 130 9.75 -13.21 18.03
C THR A 130 9.92 -14.60 17.41
N GLN A 131 10.19 -14.69 16.10
CA GLN A 131 10.35 -15.95 15.38
C GLN A 131 11.84 -16.29 15.27
N ASN A 132 12.23 -17.50 15.67
CA ASN A 132 13.58 -17.97 15.38
C ASN A 132 13.75 -18.10 13.86
N ALA A 133 14.74 -17.43 13.29
CA ALA A 133 15.08 -17.58 11.88
C ALA A 133 15.39 -19.06 11.58
N PRO A 134 14.92 -19.61 10.44
CA PRO A 134 15.28 -20.96 10.04
C PRO A 134 16.80 -21.07 9.84
N ASP A 135 17.34 -22.26 10.07
CA ASP A 135 18.76 -22.52 9.81
C ASP A 135 19.07 -22.39 8.31
N PHE A 136 20.25 -21.83 8.01
CA PHE A 136 20.71 -21.57 6.64
C PHE A 136 20.72 -22.86 5.80
N HIS A 137 21.14 -23.97 6.40
CA HIS A 137 21.20 -25.26 5.70
C HIS A 137 19.80 -25.75 5.32
N SER A 138 18.84 -25.67 6.22
CA SER A 138 17.44 -26.05 5.93
C SER A 138 16.79 -25.15 4.87
N GLU A 139 17.11 -23.85 4.84
CA GLU A 139 16.62 -22.96 3.78
C GLU A 139 17.20 -23.31 2.40
N MET A 140 18.51 -23.61 2.36
CA MET A 140 19.18 -24.04 1.14
C MET A 140 18.63 -25.37 0.63
N GLU A 141 18.42 -26.34 1.51
CA GLU A 141 17.81 -27.62 1.15
C GLU A 141 16.42 -27.43 0.54
N ASN A 142 15.55 -26.64 1.19
CA ASN A 142 14.23 -26.29 0.67
C ASN A 142 14.31 -25.64 -0.72
N LYS A 143 15.21 -24.67 -0.89
CA LYS A 143 15.38 -23.92 -2.14
C LYS A 143 15.88 -24.82 -3.27
N LEU A 144 16.88 -25.67 -2.99
CA LEU A 144 17.48 -26.58 -3.96
C LEU A 144 16.66 -27.86 -4.15
N LYS A 145 15.55 -28.03 -3.41
CA LYS A 145 14.70 -29.23 -3.41
C LYS A 145 15.52 -30.49 -3.05
N MET A 146 16.41 -30.36 -2.08
CA MET A 146 17.30 -31.42 -1.60
C MET A 146 16.69 -32.23 -0.45
N ASN A 147 15.47 -31.89 -0.02
CA ASN A 147 14.72 -32.60 1.00
C ASN A 147 14.25 -33.94 0.42
N TRP A 148 14.90 -35.02 0.81
CA TRP A 148 14.50 -36.39 0.50
C TRP A 148 13.73 -37.02 1.65
#